data_AF-A0A2D7LK23-F1
#
_entry.id   AF-A0A2D7LK23-F1
#
_cell.length_a   1.000
_cell.length_b   1.000
_cell.length_c   1.000
_cell.angle_alpha   90.00
_cell.angle_beta   90.00
_cell.angle_gamma   90.00
#
_symmetry.space_group_name_H-M   'P 1'
#
loop_
_entity.id
_entity.type
_entity.pdbx_description
1 polymer ?
#
loop_
_entity_poly.entity_id
_entity_poly.type
_entity_poly.pdbx_seq_one_letter_code
_entity_poly.pdbx_strand_id
1 'polypeptide(L)'
;MAKYRGRTVKLNKPMRGDVKKFKVFVKNAKGNVIKVNFGHGGTSAKKAGQKTMRIRKNNPGARASFRARHNCASPGPKTKARYWSCRKW
;
A
#
# COMPACT_ATOMS: atom_id res chain seq x y z
N MET A 1 -11.84 8.24 -13.39
CA MET A 1 -11.62 8.72 -11.99
C MET A 1 -12.82 8.32 -11.14
N ALA A 2 -12.78 8.42 -9.81
CA ALA A 2 -13.90 8.02 -8.95
C ALA A 2 -14.13 9.00 -7.79
N LYS A 3 -15.32 9.01 -7.18
CA LYS A 3 -15.62 9.86 -6.02
C LYS A 3 -15.34 9.10 -4.72
N TYR A 4 -14.62 9.74 -3.80
CA TYR A 4 -14.40 9.27 -2.44
C TYR A 4 -14.57 10.45 -1.48
N ARG A 5 -15.58 10.40 -0.60
CA ARG A 5 -15.90 11.48 0.36
C ARG A 5 -15.93 12.88 -0.29
N GLY A 6 -16.69 13.01 -1.38
CA GLY A 6 -16.83 14.27 -2.11
C GLY A 6 -15.64 14.66 -3.00
N ARG A 7 -14.54 13.92 -2.99
CA ARG A 7 -13.33 14.22 -3.78
C ARG A 7 -13.15 13.28 -4.96
N THR A 8 -12.72 13.81 -6.09
CA THR A 8 -12.31 13.02 -7.25
C THR A 8 -10.93 12.40 -7.00
N VAL A 9 -10.84 11.08 -7.09
CA VAL A 9 -9.63 10.28 -6.84
C VAL A 9 -9.26 9.40 -8.03
N LYS A 10 -7.97 9.11 -8.16
CA LYS A 10 -7.44 8.14 -9.14
C LYS A 10 -7.43 6.74 -8.53
N LEU A 11 -8.16 5.81 -9.14
CA LEU A 11 -8.21 4.42 -8.70
C LEU A 11 -6.94 3.65 -9.08
N ASN A 12 -6.59 2.63 -8.29
CA ASN A 12 -5.49 1.69 -8.53
C ASN A 12 -4.10 2.32 -8.73
N LYS A 13 -3.94 3.60 -8.38
CA LYS A 13 -2.70 4.35 -8.47
C LYS A 13 -2.18 4.67 -7.06
N PRO A 14 -1.18 3.92 -6.56
CA PRO A 14 -0.58 4.23 -5.27
C PRO A 14 0.03 5.62 -5.23
N MET A 15 -0.18 6.31 -4.11
CA MET A 15 0.32 7.66 -3.83
C MET A 15 0.84 7.74 -2.38
N ARG A 16 1.47 8.86 -2.00
CA ARG A 16 1.90 9.08 -0.62
C ARG A 16 0.71 9.06 0.33
N GLY A 17 0.85 8.30 1.42
CA GLY A 17 -0.19 8.09 2.41
C GLY A 17 -0.21 9.20 3.46
N ASP A 18 -1.38 9.35 4.08
CA ASP A 18 -1.67 10.23 5.22
C ASP A 18 -1.54 9.52 6.57
N VAL A 19 -1.67 8.19 6.59
CA VAL A 19 -1.54 7.34 7.78
C VAL A 19 -0.28 6.47 7.66
N LYS A 20 -0.29 5.57 6.68
CA LYS A 20 0.86 4.72 6.34
C LYS A 20 1.70 5.37 5.24
N LYS A 21 2.79 4.71 4.82
CA LYS A 21 3.72 5.28 3.82
C LYS A 21 3.06 5.56 2.47
N PHE A 22 2.14 4.70 2.06
CA PHE A 22 1.38 4.84 0.83
C PHE A 22 -0.11 4.64 1.07
N LYS A 23 -0.93 5.22 0.18
CA LYS A 23 -2.36 4.96 0.06
C LYS A 23 -2.74 4.67 -1.38
N VAL A 24 -3.86 3.99 -1.58
CA VAL A 24 -4.45 3.74 -2.88
C VAL A 24 -5.97 3.64 -2.74
N PHE A 25 -6.68 4.16 -3.73
CA PHE A 25 -8.13 4.02 -3.80
C PHE A 25 -8.49 2.86 -4.72
N VAL A 26 -9.39 1.99 -4.27
CA VAL A 26 -9.81 0.80 -5.02
C VAL A 26 -11.33 0.65 -4.92
N LYS A 27 -11.94 0.04 -5.92
CA LYS A 27 -13.35 -0.36 -5.88
C LYS A 27 -13.42 -1.74 -5.20
N ASN A 28 -14.29 -1.91 -4.20
CA ASN A 28 -14.55 -3.21 -3.59
C ASN A 28 -15.60 -3.99 -4.40
N ALA A 29 -15.88 -5.24 -4.01
CA ALA A 29 -16.88 -6.07 -4.67
C ALA A 29 -18.30 -5.48 -4.61
N LYS A 30 -18.61 -4.69 -3.58
CA LYS A 30 -19.88 -3.96 -3.42
C LYS A 30 -19.97 -2.69 -4.31
N GLY A 31 -18.96 -2.41 -5.12
CA GLY A 31 -18.91 -1.22 -5.97
C GLY A 31 -18.45 0.06 -5.27
N ASN A 32 -18.17 0.03 -3.96
CA ASN A 32 -17.75 1.20 -3.20
C ASN A 32 -16.26 1.49 -3.37
N VAL A 33 -15.92 2.77 -3.47
CA VAL A 33 -14.52 3.21 -3.44
C VAL A 33 -14.04 3.22 -1.99
N ILE A 34 -12.97 2.47 -1.71
CA ILE A 34 -12.34 2.41 -0.40
C ILE A 34 -10.89 2.91 -0.49
N LYS A 35 -10.38 3.44 0.63
CA LYS A 35 -8.98 3.84 0.79
C LYS A 35 -8.21 2.73 1.49
N VAL A 36 -7.19 2.19 0.84
CA VAL A 36 -6.26 1.20 1.42
C VAL A 36 -4.94 1.88 1.75
N ASN A 37 -4.53 1.82 3.01
CA ASN A 37 -3.24 2.31 3.51
C ASN A 37 -2.25 1.15 3.61
N PHE A 38 -1.02 1.32 3.11
CA PHE A 38 -0.03 0.25 3.09
C PHE A 38 1.41 0.75 3.18
N GLY A 39 2.33 -0.18 3.43
CA GLY A 39 3.76 0.09 3.64
C GLY A 39 4.07 0.58 5.06
N HIS A 40 5.22 0.13 5.59
CA HIS A 40 5.70 0.56 6.91
C HIS A 40 6.21 2.00 6.88
N GLY A 41 5.94 2.75 7.95
CA GLY A 41 6.24 4.17 8.05
C GLY A 41 5.04 5.05 7.66
N GLY A 42 5.34 6.29 7.28
CA GLY A 42 4.34 7.32 6.97
C GLY A 42 4.17 8.32 8.10
N THR A 43 3.13 9.14 8.00
CA THR A 43 2.85 10.23 8.97
C THR A 43 2.67 9.69 10.39
N SER A 44 1.98 8.55 10.56
CA SER A 44 1.77 7.97 11.89
C SER A 44 3.08 7.52 12.55
N ALA A 45 3.97 6.88 11.80
CA ALA A 45 5.28 6.47 12.32
C ALA A 45 6.16 7.68 12.64
N LYS A 46 6.14 8.72 11.79
CA LYS A 46 6.89 9.97 12.03
C LYS A 46 6.39 10.67 13.30
N LYS A 47 5.07 10.76 13.49
CA LYS A 47 4.45 11.36 14.69
C LYS A 47 4.82 10.60 15.97
N ALA A 48 4.98 9.29 15.87
CA ALA A 48 5.39 8.43 16.98
C ALA A 48 6.92 8.32 17.17
N GLY A 49 7.74 9.11 16.46
CA GLY A 49 9.20 9.03 16.55
C GLY A 49 9.82 7.72 16.00
N GLN A 50 9.05 6.91 15.28
CA GLN A 50 9.49 5.59 14.82
C GLN A 50 10.34 5.68 13.55
N LYS A 51 11.37 4.83 13.46
CA LYS A 51 12.16 4.66 12.24
C LYS A 51 11.27 4.16 11.09
N THR A 52 11.39 4.80 9.93
CA THR A 52 10.64 4.40 8.73
C THR A 52 11.50 3.52 7.83
N MET A 53 10.91 2.44 7.29
CA MET A 53 11.63 1.47 6.47
C MET A 53 11.69 1.93 5.01
N ARG A 54 12.85 1.76 4.36
CA ARG A 54 13.05 2.02 2.92
C ARG A 54 13.01 0.70 2.13
N ILE A 55 12.37 0.72 0.97
CA ILE A 55 12.37 -0.42 0.04
C ILE A 55 13.73 -0.44 -0.67
N ARG A 56 14.44 -1.56 -0.57
CA ARG A 56 15.73 -1.79 -1.22
C ARG A 56 15.52 -2.43 -2.60
N LYS A 57 15.00 -1.66 -3.56
CA LYS A 57 14.59 -2.18 -4.88
C LYS A 57 15.72 -2.80 -5.71
N ASN A 58 16.92 -2.27 -5.56
CA ASN A 58 18.13 -2.72 -6.26
C ASN A 58 18.79 -3.93 -5.58
N ASN A 59 18.26 -4.42 -4.46
CA ASN A 59 18.78 -5.61 -3.79
C ASN A 59 17.83 -6.80 -4.07
N PRO A 60 18.20 -7.71 -4.99
CA PRO A 60 17.33 -8.83 -5.38
C PRO A 60 17.06 -9.78 -4.20
N GLY A 61 18.05 -10.01 -3.32
CA GLY A 61 17.89 -10.83 -2.12
C GLY A 61 16.84 -10.27 -1.16
N ALA A 62 16.88 -8.97 -0.87
CA ALA A 62 15.89 -8.30 -0.03
C ALA A 62 14.48 -8.38 -0.63
N ARG A 63 14.36 -8.26 -1.96
CA ARG A 63 13.09 -8.44 -2.68
C ARG A 63 12.59 -9.88 -2.55
N ALA A 64 13.44 -10.88 -2.78
CA ALA A 64 13.09 -12.29 -2.66
C ALA A 64 12.62 -12.63 -1.23
N SER A 65 13.38 -12.24 -0.20
CA SER A 65 13.02 -12.47 1.20
C SER A 65 11.73 -11.76 1.62
N PHE A 66 11.47 -10.55 1.10
CA PHE A 66 10.19 -9.87 1.33
C PHE A 66 9.04 -10.66 0.70
N ARG A 67 9.20 -11.07 -0.56
CA ARG A 67 8.16 -11.78 -1.32
C ARG A 67 7.83 -13.14 -0.71
N ALA A 68 8.83 -13.86 -0.20
CA ALA A 68 8.64 -15.13 0.49
C ALA A 68 7.86 -14.96 1.80
N ARG A 69 8.33 -14.08 2.70
CA ARG A 69 7.68 -13.84 4.01
C ARG A 69 6.26 -13.31 3.92
N HIS A 70 5.93 -12.61 2.84
CA HIS A 70 4.58 -12.06 2.63
C HIS A 70 3.72 -12.86 1.66
N ASN A 71 4.16 -14.06 1.24
CA ASN A 71 3.46 -14.89 0.25
C ASN A 71 2.96 -14.07 -0.95
N CYS A 72 3.88 -13.32 -1.58
CA CYS A 72 3.53 -12.45 -2.69
C CYS A 72 3.16 -13.19 -3.99
N ALA A 73 3.26 -14.53 -4.01
CA ALA A 73 2.70 -15.38 -5.05
C ALA A 73 1.16 -15.38 -5.00
N SER A 74 0.57 -15.38 -3.80
CA SER A 74 -0.88 -15.24 -3.59
C SER A 74 -1.20 -14.08 -2.65
N PRO A 75 -1.01 -12.82 -3.12
CA PRO A 75 -1.03 -11.67 -2.23
C PRO A 75 -2.45 -11.24 -1.82
N GLY A 76 -3.50 -11.88 -2.36
CA GLY A 76 -4.90 -11.60 -2.09
C GLY A 76 -5.48 -10.45 -2.93
N PRO A 77 -6.69 -9.97 -2.63
CA PRO A 77 -7.38 -9.00 -3.46
C PRO A 77 -6.83 -7.58 -3.31
N LYS A 78 -7.11 -6.72 -4.30
CA LYS A 78 -6.74 -5.29 -4.33
C LYS A 78 -7.28 -4.49 -3.14
N THR A 79 -8.27 -5.01 -2.42
CA THR A 79 -8.84 -4.37 -1.22
C THR A 79 -7.96 -4.57 0.03
N LYS A 80 -6.91 -5.40 -0.04
CA LYS A 80 -6.00 -5.68 1.07
C LYS A 80 -4.64 -5.01 0.88
N ALA A 81 -4.02 -4.59 1.99
CA ALA A 81 -2.72 -3.92 1.98
C ALA A 81 -1.59 -4.82 1.43
N ARG A 82 -1.67 -6.14 1.65
CA ARG A 82 -0.66 -7.12 1.19
C ARG A 82 -0.46 -7.09 -0.32
N TYR A 83 -1.55 -7.07 -1.09
CA TYR A 83 -1.53 -6.90 -2.55
C TYR A 83 -0.65 -5.71 -2.98
N TRP A 84 -0.88 -4.56 -2.36
CA TRP A 84 -0.16 -3.34 -2.71
C TRP A 84 1.28 -3.31 -2.23
N SER A 85 1.56 -3.88 -1.06
CA SER A 85 2.93 -4.06 -0.58
C SER A 85 3.72 -4.98 -1.51
N CYS A 86 3.16 -6.12 -1.92
CA CYS A 86 3.77 -7.06 -2.86
C CYS A 86 3.95 -6.49 -4.28
N ARG A 87 3.08 -5.57 -4.70
CA ARG A 87 3.21 -4.86 -5.98
C ARG A 87 4.28 -3.77 -5.94
N LYS A 88 4.55 -3.21 -4.75
CA LYS A 88 5.52 -2.13 -4.58
C LYS A 88 6.95 -2.62 -4.33
N TRP A 89 7.09 -3.80 -3.73
CA TRP A 89 8.33 -4.54 -3.52
C TRP A 89 8.71 -5.39 -4.72
#